data_AF-A0A7W9ZMX3-F1
#
_entry.id   AF-A0A7W9ZMX3-F1
#
_cell.length_a   1.000
_cell.length_b   1.000
_cell.length_c   1.000
_cell.angle_alpha   90.00
_cell.angle_beta   90.00
_cell.angle_gamma   90.00
#
_symmetry.space_group_name_H-M   'P 1'
#
loop_
_entity.id
_entity.type
_entity.pdbx_description
1 polymer ?
#
loop_
_entity_poly.entity_id
_entity_poly.type
_entity_poly.pdbx_seq_one_letter_code
_entity_poly.pdbx_strand_id
1 'polypeptide(L)' 'MSRSPRSYSTSDLSRKSGDIIAEALRHPVIITQRNKPRLVLLNI' A
#
# COMPACT_ATOMS: atom_id res chain seq x y z
N MET A 1 -8.34 -14.48 -11.46
CA MET A 1 -8.96 -13.30 -10.79
C MET A 1 -7.89 -12.24 -10.64
N SER A 2 -8.03 -11.07 -11.27
CA SER A 2 -7.09 -9.96 -11.10
C SER A 2 -7.16 -9.52 -9.64
N ARG A 3 -6.10 -9.80 -8.87
CA ARG A 3 -6.03 -9.40 -7.47
C ARG A 3 -6.01 -7.88 -7.44
N SER A 4 -7.08 -7.26 -6.95
CA SER A 4 -7.13 -5.81 -6.78
C SER A 4 -5.91 -5.37 -5.94
N PRO A 5 -5.20 -4.28 -6.31
CA PRO A 5 -4.07 -3.80 -5.54
C PRO A 5 -4.50 -3.57 -4.09
N ARG A 6 -3.76 -4.17 -3.14
CA ARG A 6 -4.05 -3.95 -1.71
C ARG A 6 -3.88 -2.47 -1.42
N SER A 7 -4.82 -1.93 -0.67
CA SER A 7 -4.86 -0.51 -0.30
C SER A 7 -4.74 -0.37 1.21
N TYR A 8 -3.88 0.55 1.65
CA TYR A 8 -3.69 0.89 3.06
C TYR A 8 -3.91 2.38 3.26
N SER A 9 -4.34 2.80 4.44
CA SER A 9 -4.37 4.23 4.77
C SER A 9 -2.98 4.74 5.16
N THR A 10 -2.76 6.05 5.14
CA THR A 10 -1.56 6.67 5.73
C THR A 10 -1.39 6.31 7.21
N SER A 11 -2.49 6.08 7.93
CA SER A 11 -2.44 5.65 9.34
C SER A 11 -2.00 4.19 9.49
N ASP A 12 -2.34 3.32 8.53
CA ASP A 12 -1.82 1.94 8.51
C ASP A 12 -0.35 1.93 8.15
N LEU A 13 0.06 2.73 7.16
CA LEU A 13 1.46 2.90 6.80
C LEU A 13 2.30 3.35 8.00
N SER A 14 1.80 4.31 8.80
CA SER A 14 2.51 4.77 10.00
C SER A 14 2.64 3.69 11.08
N ARG A 15 1.67 2.77 11.19
CA ARG A 15 1.63 1.76 12.25
C ARG A 15 2.29 0.44 11.86
N LYS A 16 2.33 0.13 10.57
CA LYS A 16 2.69 -1.18 10.02
C LYS A 16 3.60 -1.05 8.79
N SER A 17 4.47 -0.04 8.78
CA SER A 17 5.32 0.28 7.62
C SER A 17 6.13 -0.93 7.14
N GLY A 18 6.70 -1.72 8.07
CA GLY A 18 7.45 -2.93 7.74
C GLY A 18 6.64 -3.95 6.93
N ASP A 19 5.45 -4.32 7.41
CA ASP A 19 4.58 -5.28 6.72
C ASP A 19 4.11 -4.76 5.36
N ILE A 20 3.78 -3.48 5.28
CA ILE A 20 3.27 -2.85 4.05
C ILE A 20 4.39 -2.72 3.00
N ILE A 21 5.62 -2.41 3.42
CA ILE A 21 6.78 -2.40 2.53
C ILE A 21 7.10 -3.83 2.07
N ALA A 22 7.11 -4.81 2.98
CA ALA A 22 7.35 -6.21 2.63
C ALA A 22 6.32 -6.74 1.61
N GLU A 23 5.07 -6.27 1.70
CA GLU A 23 4.05 -6.55 0.69
C GLU A 23 4.33 -5.83 -0.64
N ALA A 24 4.73 -4.55 -0.57
CA ALA A 24 5.08 -3.76 -1.75
C ALA A 24 6.27 -4.33 -2.54
N LEU A 25 7.16 -5.08 -1.89
CA LEU A 25 8.23 -5.85 -2.54
C LEU A 25 7.71 -6.94 -3.47
N ARG A 26 6.50 -7.46 -3.21
CA ARG A 26 5.89 -8.56 -3.98
C ARG A 26 4.94 -8.06 -5.07
N HIS A 27 4.24 -6.95 -4.83
CA HIS A 27 3.32 -6.36 -5.79
C HIS A 27 3.01 -4.90 -5.45
N PRO A 28 2.48 -4.11 -6.43
CA PRO A 28 2.01 -2.76 -6.17
C PRO A 28 1.01 -2.65 -5.01
N VAL A 29 1.13 -1.59 -4.23
CA VAL A 29 0.26 -1.27 -3.09
C VAL A 29 -0.19 0.18 -3.17
N ILE A 30 -1.47 0.45 -2.94
CA ILE A 30 -2.03 1.80 -2.93
C ILE A 30 -2.03 2.35 -1.50
N ILE A 31 -1.53 3.56 -1.31
CA ILE A 31 -1.69 4.30 -0.07
C ILE A 31 -2.75 5.38 -0.27
N THR A 32 -3.75 5.35 0.60
CA THR A 32 -4.87 6.28 0.62
C THR A 32 -4.76 7.24 1.79
N GLN A 33 -5.30 8.44 1.63
CA GLN A 33 -5.49 9.41 2.70
C GLN A 33 -6.93 9.89 2.66
N ARG A 34 -7.65 9.77 3.78
CA ARG A 34 -9.11 10.06 3.83
C ARG A 34 -9.86 9.33 2.70
N ASN A 35 -9.54 8.05 2.48
CA ASN A 35 -10.05 7.17 1.41
C ASN A 35 -9.80 7.64 -0.03
N LYS A 36 -8.99 8.68 -0.25
CA LYS A 36 -8.56 9.10 -1.59
C LYS A 36 -7.17 8.54 -1.89
N PRO A 37 -6.93 7.90 -3.05
CA PRO A 37 -5.60 7.46 -3.45
C PRO A 37 -4.61 8.63 -3.46
N ARG A 38 -3.43 8.44 -2.88
CA ARG A 38 -2.37 9.46 -2.82
C ARG A 38 -1.06 8.99 -3.42
N LEU A 39 -0.68 7.74 -3.15
CA LEU A 39 0.60 7.17 -3.54
C LEU A 39 0.40 5.72 -3.95
N VAL A 40 1.26 5.23 -4.83
CA VAL A 40 1.42 3.80 -5.11
C VAL A 40 2.85 3.42 -4.76
N LEU A 41 3.01 2.46 -3.86
CA LEU A 41 4.30 1.85 -3.57
C LEU A 41 4.54 0.69 -4.53
N LEU A 42 5.73 0.68 -5.13
CA LEU A 42 6.19 -0.26 -6.14
C LEU A 42 7.63 -0.64 -5.79
N ASN A 43 8.01 -1.88 -6.07
CA ASN A 43 9.40 -2.32 -6.03
C ASN A 43 10.02 -2.23 -7.44
N ILE A 44 11.28 -1.83 -7.53
CA ILE A 44 12.07 -1.70 -8.77
C ILE A 44 13.29 -2.59 -8.73
#